data_AF-A0A8H4ZKP6-F1
#
_entry.id   AF-A0A8H4ZKP6-F1
#
_cell.length_a   1.000
_cell.length_b   1.000
_cell.length_c   1.000
_cell.angle_alpha   90.00
_cell.angle_beta   90.00
_cell.angle_gamma   90.00
#
_symmetry.space_group_name_H-M   'P 1'
#
loop_
_entity.id
_entity.type
_entity.pdbx_description
1 polymer ?
#
loop_
_entity_poly.entity_id
_entity_poly.type
_entity_poly.pdbx_seq_one_letter_code
_entity_poly.pdbx_strand_id
1 'polypeptide(L)'
;MENRRKRKSEIIVASEHQKRAKPLGGIPVRRDLLERHYNRVTSLREYVLSQLPHGSRLRRKKVASIGEANDAREIEKTLSRLLDTSLVCFAHQEADNDDTRWEQWLAFSQREDESYVSLSDGISGSIFSQNEIVDFVVWRLFSRDAQVGRRPKHLLCDGFRRSAGPDDQGTTTIPGLFGLFPNSNVEALRENPWPQLLALLGRAGEKIMINLLVDASIYLEVEAGFNNYNQLTGVPLAELDLHGGSLSMAKGSKGEARKPIDITLVRSRIFYAKPSLTAQGHVQPGYKHIHVLNRYKNAPMSNEPEIQRQGTVKVMMSTPR
;
A
#
# COMPACT_ATOMS: atom_id res chain seq x y z
N MET A 1 -29.70 -78.58 -9.04
CA MET A 1 -28.42 -77.92 -8.71
C MET A 1 -28.58 -76.50 -9.24
N GLU A 2 -28.63 -75.40 -8.51
CA GLU A 2 -28.09 -75.03 -7.21
C GLU A 2 -28.88 -73.81 -6.69
N ASN A 3 -29.05 -73.71 -5.38
CA ASN A 3 -29.70 -72.61 -4.67
C ASN A 3 -28.93 -71.28 -4.82
N ARG A 4 -29.62 -70.13 -4.93
CA ARG A 4 -29.49 -69.00 -3.97
C ARG A 4 -30.41 -67.79 -4.27
N ARG A 5 -31.43 -67.70 -3.40
CA ARG A 5 -32.09 -66.54 -2.75
C ARG A 5 -31.90 -65.10 -3.30
N LYS A 6 -33.09 -64.48 -3.50
CA LYS A 6 -33.48 -63.04 -3.52
C LYS A 6 -32.68 -62.10 -2.61
N ARG A 7 -32.53 -60.83 -3.05
CA ARG A 7 -32.89 -59.62 -2.26
C ARG A 7 -32.97 -58.35 -3.13
N LYS A 8 -34.05 -57.58 -2.93
CA LYS A 8 -34.29 -56.21 -3.43
C LYS A 8 -33.21 -55.27 -2.88
N SER A 9 -32.78 -54.27 -3.65
CA SER A 9 -32.01 -53.13 -3.15
C SER A 9 -32.75 -51.82 -3.44
N GLU A 10 -32.93 -51.08 -2.36
CA GLU A 10 -33.76 -49.89 -2.18
C GLU A 10 -33.18 -48.66 -2.90
N ILE A 11 -34.09 -47.74 -3.23
CA ILE A 11 -33.79 -46.35 -3.56
C ILE A 11 -33.23 -45.70 -2.29
N ILE A 12 -31.97 -45.25 -2.33
CA ILE A 12 -31.40 -44.36 -1.31
C ILE A 12 -30.82 -43.14 -2.02
N VAL A 13 -31.51 -42.02 -1.82
CA VAL A 13 -31.07 -40.66 -2.09
C VAL A 13 -29.85 -40.36 -1.23
N ALA A 14 -28.74 -39.95 -1.83
CA ALA A 14 -27.56 -39.42 -1.13
C ALA A 14 -27.34 -37.99 -1.64
N SER A 15 -27.95 -36.99 -1.01
CA SER A 15 -27.34 -36.15 0.03
C SER A 15 -26.11 -35.38 -0.48
N GLU A 16 -26.37 -34.16 -0.96
CA GLU A 16 -25.38 -33.12 -1.17
C GLU A 16 -24.72 -32.78 0.17
N HIS A 17 -23.49 -33.27 0.37
CA HIS A 17 -22.60 -32.73 1.39
C HIS A 17 -21.65 -31.76 0.72
N GLN A 18 -21.97 -30.47 0.86
CA GLN A 18 -21.05 -29.35 0.65
C GLN A 18 -19.75 -29.63 1.41
N LYS A 19 -18.71 -30.04 0.68
CA LYS A 19 -17.34 -30.01 1.19
C LYS A 19 -16.92 -28.56 1.32
N ARG A 20 -17.07 -28.05 2.54
CA ARG A 20 -16.49 -26.83 3.07
C ARG A 20 -15.04 -26.69 2.58
N ALA A 21 -14.82 -25.78 1.63
CA ALA A 21 -13.47 -25.45 1.15
C ALA A 21 -12.68 -24.88 2.33
N LYS A 22 -11.62 -25.59 2.73
CA LYS A 22 -10.65 -25.09 3.70
C LYS A 22 -9.91 -23.89 3.08
N PRO A 23 -9.57 -22.84 3.86
CA PRO A 23 -8.78 -21.74 3.35
C PRO A 23 -7.40 -22.27 2.96
N LEU A 24 -7.07 -22.17 1.68
CA LEU A 24 -5.74 -22.49 1.15
C LEU A 24 -4.73 -21.51 1.74
N GLY A 25 -4.01 -21.98 2.74
CA GLY A 25 -2.76 -21.36 3.18
C GLY A 25 -1.70 -21.46 2.08
N GLY A 26 -0.99 -20.35 1.88
CA GLY A 26 0.35 -20.30 1.28
C GLY A 26 0.45 -20.44 -0.23
N ILE A 27 0.52 -19.31 -0.94
CA ILE A 27 1.20 -19.21 -2.24
C ILE A 27 2.21 -18.06 -2.15
N PRO A 28 3.49 -18.24 -2.56
CA PRO A 28 4.66 -17.53 -1.99
C PRO A 28 4.95 -16.14 -2.58
N VAL A 29 3.96 -15.47 -3.18
CA VAL A 29 4.20 -14.19 -3.89
C VAL A 29 3.13 -13.13 -3.57
N ARG A 30 2.02 -13.47 -2.90
CA ARG A 30 0.79 -12.65 -2.98
C ARG A 30 0.37 -11.93 -1.71
N ARG A 31 0.95 -12.27 -0.56
CA ARG A 31 0.95 -11.42 0.64
C ARG A 31 2.32 -10.82 0.87
N ASP A 32 3.35 -11.55 0.46
CA ASP A 32 4.76 -11.23 0.59
C ASP A 32 5.14 -9.87 0.02
N LEU A 33 4.50 -9.38 -1.05
CA LEU A 33 4.87 -8.07 -1.61
C LEU A 33 4.26 -6.92 -0.82
N LEU A 34 2.97 -6.96 -0.49
CA LEU A 34 2.37 -5.91 0.34
C LEU A 34 2.96 -5.93 1.75
N GLU A 35 3.18 -7.10 2.33
CA GLU A 35 3.85 -7.25 3.64
C GLU A 35 5.33 -6.81 3.63
N ARG A 36 5.95 -6.69 2.44
CA ARG A 36 7.28 -6.06 2.27
C ARG A 36 7.25 -4.55 2.17
N HIS A 37 6.11 -3.93 1.87
CA HIS A 37 5.98 -2.46 1.76
C HIS A 37 5.18 -1.85 2.92
N TYR A 38 4.36 -2.65 3.58
CA TYR A 38 3.44 -2.22 4.62
C TYR A 38 3.65 -3.01 5.91
N ASN A 39 3.59 -2.32 7.05
CA ASN A 39 3.75 -2.91 8.38
C ASN A 39 2.56 -3.79 8.76
N ARG A 40 1.38 -3.44 8.25
CA ARG A 40 0.12 -4.11 8.55
C ARG A 40 -0.72 -4.19 7.29
N VAL A 41 -1.17 -5.39 6.98
CA VAL A 41 -2.12 -5.69 5.90
C VAL A 41 -3.29 -6.45 6.54
N THR A 42 -4.50 -5.91 6.42
CA THR A 42 -5.74 -6.50 6.97
C THR A 42 -6.85 -6.44 5.94
N SER A 43 -7.88 -7.27 6.08
CA SER A 43 -9.12 -7.04 5.31
C SER A 43 -9.81 -5.76 5.76
N LEU A 44 -10.66 -5.20 4.89
CA LEU A 44 -11.49 -4.05 5.26
C LEU A 44 -12.45 -4.39 6.42
N ARG A 45 -12.98 -5.62 6.47
CA ARG A 45 -13.82 -6.09 7.57
C ARG A 45 -13.09 -6.06 8.91
N GLU A 46 -11.88 -6.63 8.97
CA GLU A 46 -11.07 -6.65 10.19
C GLU A 46 -10.73 -5.24 10.66
N TYR A 47 -10.34 -4.36 9.72
CA TYR A 47 -10.08 -2.96 10.03
C TYR A 47 -11.31 -2.30 10.65
N VAL A 48 -12.46 -2.36 9.99
CA VAL A 48 -13.70 -1.75 10.48
C VAL A 48 -14.10 -2.28 11.86
N LEU A 49 -14.05 -3.60 12.06
CA LEU A 49 -14.39 -4.21 13.35
C LEU A 49 -13.45 -3.77 14.48
N SER A 50 -12.18 -3.51 14.16
CA SER A 50 -11.19 -3.00 15.12
C SER A 50 -11.43 -1.52 15.50
N GLN A 51 -11.94 -0.71 14.56
CA GLN A 51 -12.16 0.73 14.76
C GLN A 51 -13.52 1.07 15.39
N LEU A 52 -14.50 0.16 15.31
CA LEU A 52 -15.82 0.39 15.90
C LEU A 52 -15.73 0.52 17.44
N PRO A 53 -16.35 1.55 18.05
CA PRO A 53 -16.35 1.72 19.50
C PRO A 53 -16.88 0.48 20.24
N HIS A 54 -16.34 0.18 21.43
CA HIS A 54 -16.73 -0.98 22.22
C HIS A 54 -18.24 -1.05 22.53
N GLY A 55 -18.91 0.11 22.66
CA GLY A 55 -20.36 0.20 22.87
C GLY A 55 -21.22 -0.21 21.66
N SER A 56 -20.65 -0.29 20.45
CA SER A 56 -21.38 -0.56 19.20
C SER A 56 -21.62 -2.05 18.93
N ARG A 57 -22.08 -2.81 19.94
CA ARG A 57 -22.17 -4.29 19.89
C ARG A 57 -23.06 -4.81 18.76
N LEU A 58 -24.27 -4.25 18.59
CA LEU A 58 -25.20 -4.68 17.52
C LEU A 58 -24.60 -4.43 16.14
N ARG A 59 -23.96 -3.28 15.95
CA ARG A 59 -23.35 -2.90 14.67
C ARG A 59 -22.13 -3.74 14.35
N ARG A 60 -21.28 -4.01 15.35
CA ARG A 60 -20.16 -4.94 15.22
C ARG A 60 -20.65 -6.33 14.81
N LYS A 61 -21.73 -6.83 15.43
CA LYS A 61 -22.37 -8.09 15.01
C LYS A 61 -22.87 -8.03 13.57
N LYS A 62 -23.55 -6.94 13.18
CA LYS A 62 -24.06 -6.74 11.81
C LYS A 62 -22.94 -6.72 10.77
N VAL A 63 -21.86 -5.99 11.04
CA VAL A 63 -20.67 -5.97 10.17
C VAL A 63 -19.97 -7.33 10.15
N ALA A 64 -19.96 -8.08 11.25
CA ALA A 64 -19.39 -9.42 11.25
C ALA A 64 -20.22 -10.42 10.42
N SER A 65 -21.55 -10.34 10.48
CA SER A 65 -22.44 -11.32 9.85
C SER A 65 -22.96 -10.93 8.46
N ILE A 66 -22.60 -9.76 7.93
CA ILE A 66 -23.04 -9.36 6.58
C ILE A 66 -22.44 -10.31 5.53
N GLY A 67 -23.30 -10.85 4.67
CA GLY A 67 -22.96 -11.87 3.67
C GLY A 67 -23.19 -13.33 4.09
N GLU A 68 -23.53 -13.61 5.36
CA GLU A 68 -23.76 -14.99 5.83
C GLU A 68 -25.18 -15.53 5.51
N ALA A 69 -26.13 -14.65 5.22
CA ALA A 69 -27.51 -15.03 4.92
C ALA A 69 -27.66 -15.48 3.46
N ASN A 70 -28.33 -16.61 3.24
CA ASN A 70 -28.59 -17.14 1.88
C ASN A 70 -29.49 -16.21 1.05
N ASP A 71 -30.39 -15.45 1.69
CA ASP A 71 -31.32 -14.51 1.05
C ASP A 71 -30.84 -13.04 1.13
N ALA A 72 -29.52 -12.83 1.20
CA ALA A 72 -28.94 -11.49 1.28
C ALA A 72 -29.30 -10.64 0.04
N ARG A 73 -29.63 -9.37 0.26
CA ARG A 73 -29.89 -8.42 -0.83
C ARG A 73 -28.62 -8.21 -1.66
N GLU A 74 -28.75 -7.86 -2.93
CA GLU A 74 -27.58 -7.61 -3.81
C GLU A 74 -26.59 -6.58 -3.24
N ILE A 75 -27.11 -5.56 -2.54
CA ILE A 75 -26.26 -4.58 -1.86
C ILE A 75 -25.47 -5.19 -0.69
N GLU A 76 -26.05 -6.15 0.05
CA GLU A 76 -25.37 -6.84 1.15
C GLU A 76 -24.31 -7.80 0.63
N LYS A 77 -24.55 -8.46 -0.51
CA LYS A 77 -23.54 -9.27 -1.21
C LYS A 77 -22.38 -8.40 -1.67
N THR A 78 -22.68 -7.26 -2.28
CA THR A 78 -21.66 -6.30 -2.75
C THR A 78 -20.84 -5.76 -1.57
N LEU A 79 -21.48 -5.41 -0.45
CA LEU A 79 -20.80 -4.97 0.76
C LEU A 79 -19.96 -6.09 1.39
N SER A 80 -20.48 -7.32 1.47
CA SER A 80 -19.70 -8.45 1.98
C SER A 80 -18.45 -8.66 1.15
N ARG A 81 -18.58 -8.65 -0.19
CA ARG A 81 -17.44 -8.76 -1.11
C ARG A 81 -16.44 -7.63 -0.85
N LEU A 82 -16.87 -6.37 -0.82
CA LEU A 82 -15.99 -5.24 -0.51
C LEU A 82 -15.26 -5.44 0.83
N LEU A 83 -15.97 -5.85 1.88
CA LEU A 83 -15.41 -6.02 3.22
C LEU A 83 -14.38 -7.15 3.30
N ASP A 84 -14.64 -8.27 2.62
CA ASP A 84 -13.83 -9.49 2.73
C ASP A 84 -12.65 -9.52 1.75
N THR A 85 -12.82 -8.96 0.56
CA THR A 85 -11.81 -9.07 -0.50
C THR A 85 -10.91 -7.85 -0.59
N SER A 86 -11.35 -6.68 -0.10
CA SER A 86 -10.50 -5.49 -0.09
C SER A 86 -9.41 -5.58 0.98
N LEU A 87 -8.18 -5.24 0.59
CA LEU A 87 -7.04 -5.18 1.49
C LEU A 87 -6.78 -3.74 1.91
N VAL A 88 -6.54 -3.54 3.20
CA VAL A 88 -6.21 -2.26 3.82
C VAL A 88 -4.78 -2.34 4.36
N CYS A 89 -3.91 -1.50 3.84
CA CYS A 89 -2.46 -1.57 4.08
C CYS A 89 -1.93 -0.28 4.71
N PHE A 90 -1.06 -0.39 5.72
CA PHE A 90 -0.50 0.73 6.49
C PHE A 90 1.03 0.74 6.41
N ALA A 91 1.63 1.79 5.82
CA ALA A 91 3.06 1.85 5.52
C ALA A 91 3.88 2.36 6.72
N HIS A 92 3.40 3.41 7.37
CA HIS A 92 3.93 3.92 8.62
C HIS A 92 2.77 4.55 9.38
N GLN A 93 2.56 4.14 10.64
CA GLN A 93 1.57 4.78 11.48
C GLN A 93 2.19 6.05 12.05
N GLU A 94 2.22 7.13 11.25
CA GLU A 94 2.48 8.45 11.82
C GLU A 94 1.36 8.73 12.83
N ALA A 95 1.74 9.00 14.07
CA ALA A 95 0.82 9.40 15.12
C ALA A 95 0.35 10.84 14.87
N ASP A 96 -0.36 11.04 13.78
CA ASP A 96 -1.16 12.24 13.58
C ASP A 96 -2.30 12.20 14.61
N ASN A 97 -2.48 13.31 15.34
CA ASN A 97 -3.45 13.34 16.43
C ASN A 97 -4.87 13.23 15.87
N ASP A 98 -5.55 12.14 16.18
CA ASP A 98 -6.91 11.84 15.73
C ASP A 98 -7.92 12.94 16.12
N ASP A 99 -7.63 13.69 17.19
CA ASP A 99 -8.46 14.81 17.65
C ASP A 99 -8.35 16.04 16.72
N THR A 100 -7.14 16.42 16.29
CA THR A 100 -6.96 17.58 15.39
C THR A 100 -7.58 17.34 14.02
N ARG A 101 -7.54 16.09 13.57
CA ARG A 101 -8.19 15.63 12.35
C ARG A 101 -9.71 15.79 12.42
N TRP A 102 -10.30 15.41 13.56
CA TRP A 102 -11.74 15.52 13.75
C TRP A 102 -12.20 16.97 13.85
N GLU A 103 -11.43 17.83 14.53
CA GLU A 103 -11.69 19.29 14.57
C GLU A 103 -11.64 19.92 13.18
N GLN A 104 -10.64 19.56 12.37
CA GLN A 104 -10.54 20.00 10.98
C GLN A 104 -11.74 19.55 10.12
N TRP A 105 -12.23 18.33 10.34
CA TRP A 105 -13.42 17.83 9.65
C TRP A 105 -14.66 18.64 10.00
N LEU A 106 -14.90 18.90 11.29
CA LEU A 106 -16.04 19.71 11.73
C LEU A 106 -16.00 21.11 11.10
N ALA A 107 -14.84 21.75 11.13
CA ALA A 107 -14.64 23.05 10.48
C ALA A 107 -14.84 23.00 8.95
N PHE A 108 -14.36 21.95 8.28
CA PHE A 108 -14.47 21.80 6.82
C PHE A 108 -15.91 21.57 6.37
N SER A 109 -16.62 20.66 7.04
CA SER A 109 -18.02 20.32 6.77
C SER A 109 -19.00 21.46 7.15
N GLN A 110 -18.51 22.54 7.76
CA GLN A 110 -19.31 23.63 8.32
C GLN A 110 -20.38 23.12 9.30
N ARG A 111 -20.13 21.97 9.92
CA ARG A 111 -20.90 21.45 11.02
C ARG A 111 -20.31 22.04 12.30
N GLU A 112 -20.69 23.28 12.62
CA GLU A 112 -20.59 23.75 14.01
C GLU A 112 -21.35 22.78 14.91
N ASP A 113 -20.99 22.75 16.21
CA ASP A 113 -21.38 21.84 17.29
C ASP A 113 -22.91 21.59 17.44
N GLU A 114 -23.48 21.02 16.39
CA GLU A 114 -24.89 20.73 16.22
C GLU A 114 -25.09 19.37 16.89
N SER A 115 -25.38 19.46 18.18
CA SER A 115 -26.24 18.54 18.90
C SER A 115 -27.65 18.39 18.27
N TYR A 116 -27.83 18.73 16.98
CA TYR A 116 -28.88 18.23 16.13
C TYR A 116 -28.58 16.78 15.76
N VAL A 117 -29.35 15.91 16.39
CA VAL A 117 -29.77 14.66 15.79
C VAL A 117 -30.44 14.98 14.45
N SER A 118 -29.66 15.12 13.37
CA SER A 118 -30.17 14.79 12.05
C SER A 118 -30.43 13.30 12.09
N LEU A 119 -31.67 12.97 12.46
CA LEU A 119 -32.26 11.66 12.25
C LEU A 119 -31.82 11.22 10.86
N SER A 120 -31.04 10.15 10.84
CA SER A 120 -30.48 9.51 9.65
C SER A 120 -31.33 9.76 8.41
N ASP A 121 -30.82 10.56 7.48
CA ASP A 121 -31.44 10.77 6.16
C ASP A 121 -31.25 9.53 5.26
N GLY A 122 -31.27 8.35 5.90
CA GLY A 122 -31.03 7.04 5.33
C GLY A 122 -29.75 6.97 4.52
N ILE A 123 -29.87 6.36 3.35
CA ILE A 123 -28.78 6.22 2.37
C ILE A 123 -28.44 7.58 1.75
N SER A 124 -29.40 8.48 1.54
CA SER A 124 -29.16 9.79 0.93
C SER A 124 -28.19 10.63 1.76
N GLY A 125 -28.37 10.66 3.08
CA GLY A 125 -27.43 11.31 3.99
C GLY A 125 -26.03 10.69 3.94
N SER A 126 -25.92 9.37 3.78
CA SER A 126 -24.62 8.71 3.64
C SER A 126 -23.93 9.00 2.30
N ILE A 127 -24.68 9.24 1.22
CA ILE A 127 -24.09 9.64 -0.07
C ILE A 127 -23.52 11.05 0.05
N PHE A 128 -24.27 11.98 0.65
CA PHE A 128 -23.81 13.34 0.87
C PHE A 128 -22.57 13.37 1.78
N SER A 129 -22.63 12.74 2.96
CA SER A 129 -21.48 12.63 3.86
C SER A 129 -20.28 11.95 3.19
N GLN A 130 -20.49 10.91 2.37
CA GLN A 130 -19.39 10.25 1.66
C GLN A 130 -18.70 11.19 0.67
N ASN A 131 -19.46 12.01 -0.07
CA ASN A 131 -18.90 13.01 -0.97
C ASN A 131 -18.07 14.06 -0.21
N GLU A 132 -18.59 14.59 0.90
CA GLU A 132 -17.88 15.54 1.74
C GLU A 132 -16.61 14.94 2.36
N ILE A 133 -16.66 13.70 2.83
CA ILE A 133 -15.49 12.99 3.37
C ILE A 133 -14.40 12.88 2.32
N VAL A 134 -14.76 12.52 1.08
CA VAL A 134 -13.79 12.39 -0.02
C VAL A 134 -13.15 13.76 -0.32
N ASP A 135 -13.94 14.83 -0.38
CA ASP A 135 -13.45 16.20 -0.60
C ASP A 135 -12.52 16.65 0.54
N PHE A 136 -12.90 16.39 1.78
CA PHE A 136 -12.09 16.68 2.96
C PHE A 136 -10.77 15.92 2.96
N VAL A 137 -10.78 14.62 2.63
CA VAL A 137 -9.55 13.81 2.60
C VAL A 137 -8.58 14.36 1.57
N VAL A 138 -9.07 14.69 0.36
CA VAL A 138 -8.23 15.29 -0.69
C VAL A 138 -7.67 16.63 -0.21
N TRP A 139 -8.52 17.52 0.31
CA TRP A 139 -8.09 18.79 0.90
C TRP A 139 -7.01 18.60 1.97
N ARG A 140 -7.24 17.68 2.90
CA ARG A 140 -6.33 17.42 4.03
C ARG A 140 -4.97 16.90 3.57
N LEU A 141 -4.93 16.04 2.56
CA LEU A 141 -3.69 15.55 1.97
C LEU A 141 -2.86 16.69 1.35
N PHE A 142 -3.51 17.66 0.69
CA PHE A 142 -2.85 18.87 0.20
C PHE A 142 -2.43 19.83 1.32
N SER A 143 -3.16 19.87 2.43
CA SER A 143 -2.82 20.69 3.59
C SER A 143 -1.60 20.16 4.35
N ARG A 144 -1.37 18.83 4.37
CA ARG A 144 -0.19 18.21 4.98
C ARG A 144 1.09 18.52 4.19
N ASP A 145 1.04 18.52 2.87
CA ASP A 145 2.20 18.82 2.02
C ASP A 145 2.26 20.34 1.74
N ALA A 146 2.91 21.07 2.64
CA ALA A 146 3.01 22.53 2.59
C ALA A 146 3.94 23.06 1.48
N GLN A 147 4.59 22.19 0.71
CA GLN A 147 5.51 22.60 -0.34
C GLN A 147 4.76 23.17 -1.55
N VAL A 148 4.88 24.49 -1.72
CA VAL A 148 4.25 25.23 -2.82
C VAL A 148 4.67 24.63 -4.16
N GLY A 149 3.69 24.18 -4.95
CA GLY A 149 3.89 23.63 -6.28
C GLY A 149 4.16 22.12 -6.35
N ARG A 150 4.33 21.43 -5.21
CA ARG A 150 4.44 19.96 -5.18
C ARG A 150 3.10 19.33 -4.83
N ARG A 151 2.65 18.39 -5.64
CA ARG A 151 1.44 17.60 -5.40
C ARG A 151 1.77 16.47 -4.39
N PRO A 152 0.90 16.20 -3.40
CA PRO A 152 1.05 15.05 -2.53
C PRO A 152 1.16 13.76 -3.33
N LYS A 153 2.03 12.86 -2.91
CA LYS A 153 2.21 11.52 -3.52
C LYS A 153 1.08 10.59 -3.12
N HIS A 154 -0.14 10.88 -3.54
CA HIS A 154 -1.32 10.10 -3.18
C HIS A 154 -2.28 10.00 -4.37
N LEU A 155 -2.83 8.82 -4.61
CA LEU A 155 -3.71 8.54 -5.76
C LEU A 155 -4.96 9.43 -5.77
N LEU A 156 -5.51 9.77 -4.60
CA LEU A 156 -6.66 10.69 -4.50
C LEU A 156 -6.31 12.15 -4.84
N CYS A 157 -5.03 12.51 -4.82
CA CYS A 157 -4.58 13.85 -5.22
C CYS A 157 -4.29 13.94 -6.72
N ASP A 158 -4.33 12.84 -7.47
CA ASP A 158 -4.17 12.86 -8.93
C ASP A 158 -5.31 13.71 -9.53
N GLY A 159 -4.99 14.57 -10.51
CA GLY A 159 -5.99 15.45 -11.12
C GLY A 159 -6.29 16.74 -10.34
N PHE A 160 -5.63 17.01 -9.21
CA PHE A 160 -5.80 18.24 -8.44
C PHE A 160 -4.49 19.04 -8.30
N ARG A 161 -4.61 20.37 -8.12
CA ARG A 161 -3.48 21.28 -7.81
C ARG A 161 -3.90 22.48 -6.96
N ARG A 162 -2.95 23.13 -6.28
CA ARG A 162 -3.18 24.34 -5.45
C ARG A 162 -3.13 25.67 -6.21
N SER A 163 -2.66 25.68 -7.45
CA SER A 163 -2.45 26.91 -8.23
C SER A 163 -3.22 26.84 -9.54
N ALA A 164 -4.01 27.87 -9.85
CA ALA A 164 -4.67 28.01 -11.13
C ALA A 164 -3.63 28.16 -12.26
N GLY A 165 -3.87 27.50 -13.38
CA GLY A 165 -3.18 27.81 -14.63
C GLY A 165 -3.77 29.07 -15.28
N PRO A 166 -3.11 29.63 -16.30
CA PRO A 166 -3.58 30.84 -16.99
C PRO A 166 -4.97 30.72 -17.62
N ASP A 167 -5.48 29.50 -17.83
CA ASP A 167 -6.71 29.19 -18.57
C ASP A 167 -7.69 28.29 -17.77
N ASP A 168 -7.43 28.06 -16.48
CA ASP A 168 -8.20 27.10 -15.68
C ASP A 168 -9.42 27.75 -15.02
N GLN A 169 -10.61 27.44 -15.52
CA GLN A 169 -11.84 27.46 -14.73
C GLN A 169 -11.95 26.14 -13.97
N GLY A 170 -11.13 25.95 -12.94
CA GLY A 170 -11.15 24.72 -12.15
C GLY A 170 -12.56 24.40 -11.64
N THR A 171 -13.01 23.17 -11.86
CA THR A 171 -14.40 22.73 -11.61
C THR A 171 -14.60 22.04 -10.26
N THR A 172 -13.63 22.12 -9.35
CA THR A 172 -13.69 21.39 -8.07
C THR A 172 -14.47 22.15 -7.00
N THR A 173 -15.21 21.42 -6.19
CA THR A 173 -15.89 21.89 -4.98
C THR A 173 -14.95 22.08 -3.79
N ILE A 174 -13.69 21.64 -3.90
CA ILE A 174 -12.75 21.61 -2.78
C ILE A 174 -12.08 22.99 -2.60
N PRO A 175 -12.18 23.60 -1.41
CA PRO A 175 -11.59 24.91 -1.14
C PRO A 175 -10.09 24.98 -1.40
N GLY A 176 -9.66 25.95 -2.20
CA GLY A 176 -8.24 26.22 -2.48
C GLY A 176 -7.56 25.19 -3.40
N LEU A 177 -8.32 24.30 -4.02
CA LEU A 177 -7.83 23.38 -5.05
C LEU A 177 -8.48 23.69 -6.41
N PHE A 178 -7.81 23.24 -7.46
CA PHE A 178 -8.28 23.29 -8.84
C PHE A 178 -8.23 21.88 -9.42
N GLY A 179 -9.32 21.46 -10.06
CA GLY A 179 -9.38 20.21 -10.83
C GLY A 179 -8.79 20.39 -12.22
N LEU A 180 -7.81 19.56 -12.57
CA LEU A 180 -7.17 19.49 -13.89
C LEU A 180 -7.88 18.50 -14.82
N PHE A 181 -8.23 17.33 -14.27
CA PHE A 181 -8.89 16.23 -14.97
C PHE A 181 -9.61 15.35 -13.94
N PRO A 182 -10.65 14.58 -14.35
CA PRO A 182 -11.39 13.70 -13.45
C PRO A 182 -10.49 12.61 -12.85
N ASN A 183 -10.68 12.33 -11.56
CA ASN A 183 -9.96 11.29 -10.85
C ASN A 183 -10.89 10.08 -10.61
N SER A 184 -10.64 8.99 -11.34
CA SER A 184 -11.44 7.77 -11.25
C SER A 184 -11.44 7.12 -9.87
N ASN A 185 -10.37 7.27 -9.08
CA ASN A 185 -10.31 6.75 -7.72
C ASN A 185 -11.23 7.55 -6.77
N VAL A 186 -11.28 8.87 -6.95
CA VAL A 186 -12.20 9.76 -6.22
C VAL A 186 -13.64 9.46 -6.60
N GLU A 187 -13.94 9.30 -7.89
CA GLU A 187 -15.27 8.92 -8.37
C GLU A 187 -15.70 7.55 -7.80
N ALA A 188 -14.81 6.55 -7.85
CA ALA A 188 -15.08 5.22 -7.31
C ALA A 188 -15.41 5.24 -5.80
N LEU A 189 -14.84 6.16 -5.01
CA LEU A 189 -15.14 6.31 -3.58
C LEU A 189 -16.48 7.00 -3.29
N ARG A 190 -17.07 7.69 -4.28
CA ARG A 190 -18.38 8.34 -4.17
C ARG A 190 -19.51 7.39 -4.58
N GLU A 191 -19.19 6.43 -5.43
CA GLU A 191 -20.12 5.41 -5.92
C GLU A 191 -20.32 4.23 -4.95
N ASN A 192 -21.32 3.40 -5.24
CA ASN A 192 -21.56 2.16 -4.51
C ASN A 192 -20.30 1.27 -4.53
N PRO A 193 -19.89 0.68 -3.39
CA PRO A 193 -20.67 0.45 -2.18
C PRO A 193 -20.30 1.37 -1.02
N TRP A 194 -19.49 2.42 -1.25
CA TRP A 194 -18.88 3.22 -0.19
C TRP A 194 -19.88 4.02 0.66
N PRO A 195 -20.90 4.68 0.08
CA PRO A 195 -21.96 5.30 0.88
C PRO A 195 -22.70 4.29 1.76
N GLN A 196 -22.95 3.08 1.26
CA GLN A 196 -23.65 2.05 2.05
C GLN A 196 -22.76 1.47 3.15
N LEU A 197 -21.44 1.40 2.93
CA LEU A 197 -20.48 1.11 3.99
C LEU A 197 -20.56 2.19 5.06
N LEU A 198 -20.52 3.47 4.69
CA LEU A 198 -20.64 4.58 5.65
C LEU A 198 -21.96 4.50 6.44
N ALA A 199 -23.08 4.24 5.76
CA ALA A 199 -24.38 4.03 6.42
C ALA A 199 -24.36 2.86 7.42
N LEU A 200 -23.66 1.77 7.08
CA LEU A 200 -23.50 0.60 7.96
C LEU A 200 -22.75 0.95 9.25
N LEU A 201 -21.74 1.83 9.17
CA LEU A 201 -20.92 2.28 10.30
C LEU A 201 -21.67 3.24 11.26
N GLY A 202 -22.67 3.96 10.76
CA GLY A 202 -23.49 4.88 11.54
C GLY A 202 -22.68 6.06 12.10
N ARG A 203 -22.95 6.48 13.34
CA ARG A 203 -22.38 7.72 13.93
C ARG A 203 -20.84 7.79 13.95
N ALA A 204 -20.16 6.66 14.13
CA ALA A 204 -18.69 6.63 14.11
C ALA A 204 -18.12 6.51 12.68
N GLY A 205 -18.98 6.39 11.67
CA GLY A 205 -18.62 6.06 10.31
C GLY A 205 -17.76 7.13 9.64
N GLU A 206 -18.11 8.40 9.80
CA GLU A 206 -17.36 9.50 9.16
C GLU A 206 -15.91 9.49 9.64
N LYS A 207 -15.70 9.44 10.96
CA LYS A 207 -14.37 9.35 11.57
C LYS A 207 -13.58 8.11 11.09
N ILE A 208 -14.22 6.94 11.06
CA ILE A 208 -13.57 5.70 10.59
C ILE A 208 -13.19 5.81 9.11
N MET A 209 -14.05 6.37 8.26
CA MET A 209 -13.81 6.53 6.83
C MET A 209 -12.70 7.54 6.56
N ILE A 210 -12.69 8.67 7.26
CA ILE A 210 -11.62 9.66 7.18
C ILE A 210 -10.28 9.02 7.55
N ASN A 211 -10.20 8.31 8.68
CA ASN A 211 -8.98 7.65 9.13
C ASN A 211 -8.51 6.60 8.12
N LEU A 212 -9.44 5.82 7.57
CA LEU A 212 -9.16 4.83 6.54
C LEU A 212 -8.53 5.48 5.29
N LEU A 213 -9.13 6.54 4.77
CA LEU A 213 -8.71 7.13 3.49
C LEU A 213 -7.45 8.01 3.61
N VAL A 214 -7.13 8.53 4.79
CA VAL A 214 -5.91 9.31 5.02
C VAL A 214 -4.71 8.41 5.32
N ASP A 215 -4.89 7.39 6.17
CA ASP A 215 -3.75 6.64 6.73
C ASP A 215 -3.49 5.31 6.02
N ALA A 216 -4.43 4.82 5.21
CA ALA A 216 -4.33 3.51 4.58
C ALA A 216 -4.30 3.56 3.05
N SER A 217 -3.60 2.59 2.47
CA SER A 217 -3.73 2.23 1.06
C SER A 217 -4.74 1.09 0.93
N ILE A 218 -5.79 1.31 0.14
CA ILE A 218 -6.83 0.32 -0.12
C ILE A 218 -6.58 -0.33 -1.48
N TYR A 219 -6.65 -1.66 -1.51
CA TYR A 219 -6.57 -2.46 -2.71
C TYR A 219 -7.87 -3.23 -2.90
N LEU A 220 -8.51 -3.11 -4.07
CA LEU A 220 -9.72 -3.85 -4.40
C LEU A 220 -9.41 -5.04 -5.28
N GLU A 221 -10.06 -6.16 -5.02
CA GLU A 221 -9.96 -7.34 -5.87
C GLU A 221 -10.61 -7.06 -7.24
N VAL A 222 -9.92 -7.49 -8.29
CA VAL A 222 -10.39 -7.41 -9.68
C VAL A 222 -10.81 -8.81 -10.12
N GLU A 223 -12.00 -8.94 -10.70
CA GLU A 223 -12.55 -10.23 -11.16
C GLU A 223 -11.70 -10.89 -12.26
N ALA A 224 -10.96 -10.08 -13.01
CA ALA A 224 -10.05 -10.54 -14.04
C ALA A 224 -8.78 -11.15 -13.43
N GLY A 225 -8.77 -12.47 -13.35
CA GLY A 225 -7.64 -13.28 -12.90
C GLY A 225 -7.72 -13.67 -11.43
N PHE A 226 -6.82 -14.56 -11.02
CA PHE A 226 -6.76 -15.01 -9.63
C PHE A 226 -5.97 -14.01 -8.78
N ASN A 227 -6.44 -13.63 -7.58
CA ASN A 227 -5.82 -12.66 -6.64
C ASN A 227 -5.16 -11.48 -7.33
N ASN A 228 -5.95 -10.79 -8.17
CA ASN A 228 -5.52 -9.58 -8.84
C ASN A 228 -6.13 -8.39 -8.11
N TYR A 229 -5.33 -7.34 -7.89
CA TYR A 229 -5.74 -6.21 -7.08
C TYR A 229 -5.41 -4.90 -7.79
N ASN A 230 -6.35 -3.97 -7.79
CA ASN A 230 -6.08 -2.58 -8.14
C ASN A 230 -5.87 -1.77 -6.86
N GLN A 231 -5.04 -0.73 -6.91
CA GLN A 231 -4.88 0.19 -5.80
C GLN A 231 -5.87 1.34 -5.98
N LEU A 232 -6.75 1.54 -5.00
CA LEU A 232 -7.74 2.62 -5.00
C LEU A 232 -7.20 3.87 -4.30
N THR A 233 -6.51 3.70 -3.17
CA THR A 233 -6.03 4.82 -2.34
C THR A 233 -4.59 4.62 -1.89
N GLY A 234 -3.99 5.65 -1.31
CA GLY A 234 -2.64 5.63 -0.79
C GLY A 234 -1.59 6.17 -1.76
N VAL A 235 -0.33 6.05 -1.33
CA VAL A 235 0.85 6.31 -2.16
C VAL A 235 0.95 5.18 -3.19
N PRO A 236 1.17 5.45 -4.49
CA PRO A 236 1.35 4.41 -5.49
C PRO A 236 2.39 3.38 -5.06
N LEU A 237 2.10 2.09 -5.20
CA LEU A 237 2.99 1.02 -4.76
C LEU A 237 4.42 1.12 -5.30
N ALA A 238 4.57 1.61 -6.54
CA ALA A 238 5.87 1.83 -7.18
C ALA A 238 6.71 2.94 -6.52
N GLU A 239 6.09 3.81 -5.75
CA GLU A 239 6.73 4.92 -5.03
C GLU A 239 6.94 4.64 -3.54
N LEU A 240 6.47 3.49 -3.03
CA LEU A 240 6.65 3.09 -1.65
C LEU A 240 8.03 2.49 -1.42
N ASP A 241 8.70 2.96 -0.37
CA ASP A 241 9.93 2.34 0.11
C ASP A 241 9.64 0.93 0.67
N LEU A 242 10.65 0.06 0.63
CA LEU A 242 10.56 -1.27 1.24
C LEU A 242 10.59 -1.16 2.77
N HIS A 243 9.66 -1.84 3.42
CA HIS A 243 9.61 -2.04 4.86
C HIS A 243 10.88 -2.80 5.30
N GLY A 244 11.61 -2.25 6.27
CA GLY A 244 12.90 -2.80 6.72
C GLY A 244 14.13 -2.22 6.02
N GLY A 245 14.00 -1.10 5.32
CA GLY A 245 15.12 -0.36 4.77
C GLY A 245 15.48 -0.82 3.37
N SER A 246 14.81 -0.22 2.38
CA SER A 246 15.49 -0.06 1.09
C SER A 246 16.77 0.72 1.32
N LEU A 247 17.83 0.27 0.65
CA LEU A 247 19.12 0.93 0.48
C LEU A 247 18.91 2.33 -0.09
N SER A 248 18.41 3.24 0.74
CA SER A 248 18.45 4.65 0.40
C SER A 248 19.94 4.95 0.28
N MET A 249 20.36 5.32 -0.92
CA MET A 249 21.58 6.07 -1.16
C MET A 249 21.42 7.47 -0.55
N ALA A 250 20.92 7.55 0.68
CA ALA A 250 20.98 8.73 1.51
C ALA A 250 22.44 8.87 1.92
N LYS A 251 23.05 9.93 1.41
CA LYS A 251 24.37 10.43 1.80
C LYS A 251 24.47 10.41 3.34
N GLY A 252 25.25 9.47 3.89
CA GLY A 252 25.84 9.62 5.22
C GLY A 252 25.34 8.74 6.37
N SER A 253 24.72 7.58 6.16
CA SER A 253 24.54 6.62 7.26
C SER A 253 25.84 5.84 7.54
N LYS A 254 26.33 5.94 8.77
CA LYS A 254 27.52 5.24 9.25
C LYS A 254 27.23 3.74 9.36
N GLY A 255 28.02 2.95 8.61
CA GLY A 255 28.53 1.66 9.08
C GLY A 255 27.56 0.50 9.16
N GLU A 256 26.93 0.11 8.05
CA GLU A 256 26.44 -1.25 7.88
C GLU A 256 27.33 -1.99 6.88
N ALA A 257 27.79 -3.18 7.25
CA ALA A 257 28.72 -3.96 6.45
C ALA A 257 28.04 -4.41 5.14
N ARG A 258 28.50 -3.87 4.01
CA ARG A 258 27.96 -4.21 2.69
C ARG A 258 28.11 -5.71 2.40
N LYS A 259 27.08 -6.32 1.82
CA LYS A 259 27.11 -7.73 1.43
C LYS A 259 27.91 -7.87 0.13
N PRO A 260 28.59 -9.01 -0.11
CA PRO A 260 29.33 -9.23 -1.37
C PRO A 260 28.47 -9.09 -2.63
N ILE A 261 27.16 -9.32 -2.53
CA ILE A 261 26.21 -9.15 -3.64
C ILE A 261 26.01 -7.68 -4.05
N ASP A 262 26.36 -6.71 -3.20
CA ASP A 262 26.20 -5.28 -3.47
C ASP A 262 27.32 -4.73 -4.39
N ILE A 263 28.30 -5.57 -4.75
CA ILE A 263 29.39 -5.18 -5.64
C ILE A 263 28.88 -5.17 -7.09
N THR A 264 28.63 -3.97 -7.62
CA THR A 264 28.24 -3.80 -9.03
C THR A 264 29.46 -3.54 -9.91
N LEU A 265 29.75 -4.44 -10.85
CA LEU A 265 30.77 -4.24 -11.87
C LEU A 265 30.17 -3.64 -13.13
N VAL A 266 30.42 -2.34 -13.36
CA VAL A 266 29.96 -1.65 -14.57
C VAL A 266 30.81 -2.11 -15.76
N ARG A 267 30.32 -3.11 -16.50
CA ARG A 267 31.08 -3.76 -17.59
C ARG A 267 31.59 -2.78 -18.65
N SER A 268 30.81 -1.75 -18.99
CA SER A 268 31.20 -0.71 -19.95
C SER A 268 32.41 0.11 -19.52
N ARG A 269 32.65 0.22 -18.21
CA ARG A 269 33.79 0.96 -17.63
C ARG A 269 34.97 0.06 -17.29
N ILE A 270 34.80 -1.26 -17.30
CA ILE A 270 35.82 -2.24 -16.88
C ILE A 270 36.30 -3.06 -18.08
N PHE A 271 35.39 -3.73 -18.79
CA PHE A 271 35.74 -4.65 -19.88
C PHE A 271 35.80 -3.95 -21.24
N TYR A 272 35.01 -2.90 -21.43
CA TYR A 272 34.91 -2.20 -22.72
C TYR A 272 35.46 -0.76 -22.68
N ALA A 273 36.12 -0.38 -21.58
CA ALA A 273 36.73 0.93 -21.50
C ALA A 273 37.95 1.00 -22.42
N LYS A 274 38.16 2.17 -23.04
CA LYS A 274 39.41 2.42 -23.77
C LYS A 274 40.59 2.32 -22.80
N PRO A 275 41.68 1.64 -23.18
CA PRO A 275 42.86 1.51 -22.33
C PRO A 275 43.46 2.89 -22.05
N SER A 276 44.07 3.05 -20.87
CA SER A 276 44.86 4.25 -20.60
C SER A 276 46.15 4.18 -21.41
N LEU A 277 46.59 5.30 -21.97
CA LEU A 277 47.82 5.37 -22.78
C LEU A 277 48.87 6.21 -22.06
N THR A 278 50.14 5.84 -22.22
CA THR A 278 51.28 6.66 -21.81
C THR A 278 51.43 7.87 -22.73
N ALA A 279 52.28 8.84 -22.36
CA ALA A 279 52.59 9.99 -23.22
C ALA A 279 53.20 9.59 -24.58
N GLN A 280 53.72 8.36 -24.69
CA GLN A 280 54.27 7.78 -25.91
C GLN A 280 53.24 6.93 -26.69
N GLY A 281 51.98 6.87 -26.24
CA GLY A 281 50.90 6.14 -26.92
C GLY A 281 50.82 4.64 -26.62
N HIS A 282 51.67 4.11 -25.74
CA HIS A 282 51.61 2.70 -25.32
C HIS A 282 50.52 2.47 -24.27
N VAL A 283 49.95 1.26 -24.22
CA VAL A 283 48.98 0.89 -23.18
C VAL A 283 49.65 0.95 -21.81
N GLN A 284 49.10 1.77 -20.92
CA GLN A 284 49.53 1.87 -19.54
C GLN A 284 48.89 0.74 -18.73
N PRO A 285 49.67 -0.21 -18.18
CA PRO A 285 49.13 -1.25 -17.32
C PRO A 285 48.69 -0.67 -15.96
N GLY A 286 47.61 -1.23 -15.41
CA GLY A 286 47.09 -0.86 -14.08
C GLY A 286 46.07 0.27 -14.08
N TYR A 287 45.65 0.68 -12.88
CA TYR A 287 44.67 1.75 -12.71
C TYR A 287 45.31 3.13 -12.92
N LYS A 288 44.55 4.11 -13.43
CA LYS A 288 44.99 5.51 -13.51
C LYS A 288 45.44 6.03 -12.15
N HIS A 289 46.39 6.96 -12.12
CA HIS A 289 46.88 7.57 -10.88
C HIS A 289 45.76 8.19 -10.01
N ILE A 290 44.66 8.65 -10.63
CA ILE A 290 43.49 9.20 -9.92
C ILE A 290 42.62 8.13 -9.23
N HIS A 291 42.79 6.85 -9.56
CA HIS A 291 41.92 5.78 -9.11
C HIS A 291 42.02 5.57 -7.59
N VAL A 292 40.88 5.32 -6.95
CA VAL A 292 40.79 5.22 -5.48
C VAL A 292 41.68 4.12 -4.90
N LEU A 293 41.84 2.98 -5.60
CA LEU A 293 42.70 1.88 -5.15
C LEU A 293 44.19 2.25 -5.13
N ASN A 294 44.63 3.19 -5.97
CA ASN A 294 46.01 3.68 -5.95
C ASN A 294 46.27 4.70 -4.83
N ARG A 295 45.21 5.23 -4.19
CA ARG A 295 45.32 6.16 -3.07
C ARG A 295 45.44 5.47 -1.72
N TYR A 296 45.13 4.17 -1.65
CA TYR A 296 45.40 3.38 -0.46
C TYR A 296 46.89 3.05 -0.43
N LYS A 297 47.65 3.85 0.34
CA LYS A 297 49.01 3.48 0.71
C LYS A 297 48.92 2.22 1.58
N ASN A 298 49.70 1.21 1.24
CA ASN A 298 49.86 0.01 2.05
C ASN A 298 50.10 0.45 3.50
N ALA A 299 49.19 0.07 4.41
CA ALA A 299 49.47 0.21 5.84
C ALA A 299 50.80 -0.52 6.11
N PRO A 300 51.73 0.07 6.87
CA PRO A 300 53.00 -0.59 7.17
C PRO A 300 52.69 -1.96 7.74
N MET A 301 53.26 -3.00 7.13
CA MET A 301 53.17 -4.35 7.67
C MET A 301 53.88 -4.35 9.02
N SER A 302 53.10 -4.27 10.09
CA SER A 302 53.57 -4.67 11.41
C SER A 302 53.86 -6.17 11.31
N ASN A 303 55.14 -6.52 11.48
CA ASN A 303 55.58 -7.91 11.63
C ASN A 303 55.05 -8.44 12.97
N GLU A 304 53.79 -8.85 12.99
CA GLU A 304 53.22 -9.67 14.07
C GLU A 304 52.46 -10.85 13.47
N PRO A 305 52.56 -12.04 14.10
CA PRO A 305 52.14 -13.29 13.50
C PRO A 305 50.61 -13.41 13.44
N GLU A 306 50.19 -14.18 12.44
CA GLU A 306 48.83 -14.58 12.07
C GLU A 306 47.79 -14.61 13.20
N ILE A 307 46.95 -13.58 13.28
CA ILE A 307 45.56 -13.73 13.75
C ILE A 307 44.64 -12.87 12.86
N GLN A 308 43.77 -13.56 12.13
CA GLN A 308 42.54 -13.09 11.49
C GLN A 308 42.61 -11.85 10.59
N ARG A 309 43.03 -12.04 9.33
CA ARG A 309 42.64 -11.17 8.20
C ARG A 309 41.62 -11.88 7.30
N GLN A 310 40.42 -12.14 7.81
CA GLN A 310 39.27 -12.44 6.96
C GLN A 310 38.81 -11.13 6.30
N GLY A 311 39.27 -10.87 5.07
CA GLY A 311 38.80 -9.71 4.30
C GLY A 311 39.75 -9.19 3.22
N THR A 312 40.95 -9.75 3.06
CA THR A 312 41.84 -9.34 1.97
C THR A 312 41.69 -10.27 0.77
N VAL A 313 40.92 -9.84 -0.24
CA VAL A 313 40.89 -10.53 -1.54
C VAL A 313 42.21 -10.21 -2.28
N LYS A 314 43.13 -11.17 -2.32
CA LYS A 314 44.30 -11.13 -3.21
C LYS A 314 43.83 -11.39 -4.65
N VAL A 315 43.63 -10.33 -5.43
CA VAL A 315 43.40 -10.47 -6.87
C VAL A 315 44.75 -10.64 -7.54
N MET A 316 45.11 -11.89 -7.85
CA MET A 316 46.27 -12.22 -8.67
C MET A 316 45.84 -12.16 -10.14
N MET A 317 46.28 -11.15 -10.87
CA MET A 317 46.11 -11.08 -12.33
C MET A 317 47.32 -11.75 -12.98
N SER A 318 47.12 -12.93 -13.59
CA SER A 318 48.14 -13.56 -14.41
C SER A 318 48.28 -12.80 -15.73
N THR A 319 49.46 -12.26 -16.01
CA THR A 319 49.83 -11.81 -17.36
C THR A 319 50.14 -13.02 -18.24
N PRO A 320 49.47 -13.22 -19.40
CA PRO A 320 49.99 -14.14 -20.39
C PRO A 320 51.30 -13.58 -20.98
N ARG A 321 52.24 -14.48 -21.26
CA ARG A 321 53.51 -14.18 -21.95
C ARG A 321 53.28 -13.78 -23.40
#